data_AF-A0A124G6M2-F1
#
_entry.id   AF-A0A124G6M2-F1
#
_cell.length_a   1.000
_cell.length_b   1.000
_cell.length_c   1.000
_cell.angle_alpha   90.00
_cell.angle_beta   90.00
_cell.angle_gamma   90.00
#
_symmetry.space_group_name_H-M   'P 1'
#
loop_
_entity.id
_entity.type
_entity.pdbx_description
1 polymer ?
#
loop_
_entity_poly.entity_id
_entity_poly.type
_entity_poly.pdbx_seq_one_letter_code
_entity_poly.pdbx_strand_id
1 'polypeptide(L)'
;MYDPLKSTSFFVRELQQKTDTPRFTTVIGIPREKDETERRLALTPETVALLVSSGYRVLLEAGAGLPINYSDRYYAESGAEIMETAAEVFQADLILKIMPPTEEEVAMMRPRTTVFSFL
;
A
#
# COMPACT_ATOMS: atom_id res chain seq x y z
N MET A 1 -63.26 -20.89 10.35
CA MET A 1 -61.88 -21.19 9.95
C MET A 1 -61.10 -19.90 10.09
N TYR A 2 -60.31 -19.79 11.17
CA TYR A 2 -59.39 -18.68 11.40
C TYR A 2 -58.03 -19.14 10.85
N ASP A 3 -57.41 -18.35 9.98
CA ASP A 3 -56.10 -18.62 9.38
C ASP A 3 -55.06 -17.73 10.08
N PRO A 4 -54.37 -18.23 11.13
CA PRO A 4 -53.31 -17.47 11.77
C PRO A 4 -52.00 -17.72 11.01
N LEU A 5 -51.18 -16.67 10.95
CA LEU A 5 -49.79 -16.66 10.46
C LEU A 5 -49.58 -16.35 8.97
N LYS A 6 -50.08 -15.20 8.53
CA LYS A 6 -49.17 -14.30 7.78
C LYS A 6 -48.08 -13.86 8.76
N SER A 7 -47.02 -14.66 8.84
CA SER A 7 -45.81 -14.35 9.60
C SER A 7 -45.24 -13.06 9.04
N THR A 8 -45.53 -11.95 9.70
CA THR A 8 -44.93 -10.64 9.44
C THR A 8 -43.50 -10.68 9.94
N SER A 9 -42.65 -11.42 9.22
CA SER A 9 -41.22 -11.27 9.34
C SER A 9 -40.85 -9.94 8.68
N PHE A 10 -40.94 -8.87 9.45
CA PHE A 10 -40.28 -7.61 9.12
C PHE A 10 -38.77 -7.88 9.21
N PHE A 11 -38.19 -8.45 8.15
CA PHE A 11 -36.75 -8.47 8.00
C PHE A 11 -36.30 -7.02 7.84
N VAL A 12 -35.56 -6.52 8.82
CA VAL A 12 -34.94 -5.19 8.79
C VAL A 12 -33.99 -5.16 7.60
N ARG A 13 -34.39 -4.46 6.54
CA ARG A 13 -33.66 -4.37 5.26
C ARG A 13 -32.29 -3.68 5.42
N GLU A 14 -32.07 -2.99 6.55
CA GLU A 14 -30.84 -2.25 6.87
C GLU A 14 -29.64 -3.13 7.22
N LEU A 15 -29.82 -4.42 7.55
CA LEU A 15 -28.68 -5.30 7.92
C LEU A 15 -27.89 -5.84 6.71
N GLN A 16 -28.19 -5.40 5.49
CA GLN A 16 -27.48 -5.81 4.26
C GLN A 16 -26.86 -4.65 3.48
N GLN A 17 -26.51 -3.54 4.13
CA GLN A 17 -25.42 -2.74 3.58
C GLN A 17 -24.11 -3.51 3.81
N LYS A 18 -23.83 -4.46 2.90
CA LYS A 18 -22.45 -4.80 2.59
C LYS A 18 -21.77 -3.47 2.32
N THR A 19 -20.88 -3.05 3.19
CA THR A 19 -20.01 -1.91 2.93
C THR A 19 -19.38 -2.22 1.59
N ASP A 20 -19.78 -1.51 0.55
CA ASP A 20 -19.12 -1.56 -0.74
C ASP A 20 -17.74 -1.00 -0.43
N THR A 21 -16.79 -1.88 -0.10
CA THR A 21 -15.45 -1.47 0.27
C THR A 21 -14.93 -0.77 -0.97
N PRO A 22 -14.70 0.57 -0.91
CA PRO A 22 -14.24 1.28 -2.09
C PRO A 22 -12.94 0.62 -2.54
N ARG A 23 -12.95 0.06 -3.75
CA ARG A 23 -11.77 -0.52 -4.39
C ARG A 23 -10.86 0.63 -4.82
N PHE A 24 -10.18 1.25 -3.87
CA PHE A 24 -9.14 2.23 -4.19
C PHE A 24 -7.98 1.48 -4.83
N THR A 25 -7.75 1.72 -6.12
CA THR A 25 -6.56 1.23 -6.83
C THR A 25 -5.44 2.25 -6.64
N THR A 26 -5.17 2.66 -5.40
CA THR A 26 -4.06 3.57 -5.10
C THR A 26 -2.77 2.76 -5.04
N VAL A 27 -1.76 3.22 -5.77
CA VAL A 27 -0.44 2.59 -5.81
C VAL A 27 0.49 3.29 -4.82
N ILE A 28 1.11 2.50 -3.95
CA ILE A 28 2.07 2.94 -2.94
C ILE A 28 3.46 2.50 -3.39
N GLY A 29 4.39 3.44 -3.53
CA GLY A 29 5.78 3.19 -3.87
C GLY A 29 6.70 3.33 -2.66
N ILE A 30 7.59 2.35 -2.48
CA ILE A 30 8.60 2.30 -1.44
C ILE A 30 9.98 2.20 -2.12
N PRO A 31 10.61 3.35 -2.43
CA PRO A 31 11.94 3.36 -3.03
C PRO A 31 13.00 2.97 -2.00
N ARG A 32 14.18 2.57 -2.48
CA ARG A 32 15.35 2.39 -1.64
C ARG A 32 15.89 3.74 -1.17
N GLU A 33 16.42 3.77 0.06
CA GLU A 33 17.12 4.96 0.54
C GLU A 33 18.51 5.09 -0.11
N LYS A 34 18.80 6.29 -0.63
CA LYS A 34 20.10 6.63 -1.23
C LYS A 34 21.15 7.02 -0.18
N ASP A 35 20.72 7.44 1.00
CA ASP A 35 21.62 7.86 2.07
C ASP A 35 22.30 6.64 2.71
N GLU A 36 23.64 6.61 2.74
CA GLU A 36 24.41 5.48 3.25
C GLU A 36 24.33 5.32 4.78
N THR A 37 23.93 6.38 5.49
CA THR A 37 23.78 6.39 6.94
C THR A 37 22.38 5.92 7.37
N GLU A 38 21.38 6.06 6.49
CA GLU A 38 20.03 5.61 6.75
C GLU A 38 19.86 4.12 6.42
N ARG A 39 19.46 3.36 7.44
CA ARG A 39 19.23 1.91 7.31
C ARG A 39 17.77 1.55 7.44
N ARG A 40 16.90 2.47 7.87
CA ARG A 40 15.46 2.21 8.04
C ARG A 40 14.77 2.22 6.69
N LEU A 41 13.68 1.46 6.62
CA LEU A 41 12.74 1.50 5.50
C LEU A 41 11.37 1.96 6.01
N ALA A 42 10.60 2.63 5.16
CA ALA A 42 9.30 3.20 5.53
C ALA A 42 8.29 2.16 6.02
N LEU A 43 8.30 0.94 5.47
CA LEU A 43 7.36 -0.12 5.82
C LEU A 43 8.06 -1.45 6.04
N THR A 44 7.57 -2.19 7.04
CA THR A 44 7.91 -3.60 7.22
C THR A 44 7.02 -4.49 6.35
N PRO A 45 7.48 -5.71 6.02
CA PRO A 45 6.72 -6.65 5.19
C PRO A 45 5.34 -7.00 5.79
N GLU A 46 5.23 -7.07 7.11
CA GLU A 46 3.95 -7.28 7.81
C GLU A 46 2.97 -6.14 7.53
N THR A 47 3.48 -4.90 7.51
CA THR A 47 2.65 -3.72 7.20
C THR A 47 2.27 -3.69 5.73
N VAL A 48 3.16 -4.14 4.84
CA VAL A 48 2.85 -4.31 3.41
C VAL A 48 1.73 -5.32 3.22
N ALA A 49 1.78 -6.48 3.89
CA ALA A 49 0.70 -7.47 3.83
C ALA A 49 -0.66 -6.89 4.27
N LEU A 50 -0.67 -6.03 5.31
CA LEU A 50 -1.88 -5.33 5.74
C LEU A 50 -2.42 -4.38 4.67
N LEU A 51 -1.54 -3.59 4.03
CA LEU A 51 -1.93 -2.67 2.96
C LEU A 51 -2.47 -3.41 1.74
N VAL A 52 -1.81 -4.49 1.33
CA VAL A 52 -2.24 -5.34 0.22
C VAL A 52 -3.59 -6.00 0.54
N SER A 53 -3.77 -6.51 1.77
CA SER A 53 -5.06 -7.06 2.21
C SER A 53 -6.20 -6.03 2.25
N SER A 54 -5.85 -4.74 2.40
CA SER A 54 -6.78 -3.62 2.36
C SER A 54 -7.11 -3.15 0.93
N GLY A 55 -6.49 -3.76 -0.08
CA GLY A 55 -6.74 -3.48 -1.51
C GLY A 55 -5.77 -2.51 -2.17
N TYR A 56 -4.72 -2.05 -1.47
CA TYR A 56 -3.68 -1.21 -2.06
C TYR A 56 -2.68 -2.04 -2.85
N ARG A 57 -2.09 -1.44 -3.89
CA ARG A 57 -0.95 -2.02 -4.60
C ARG A 57 0.33 -1.43 -4.03
N VAL A 58 1.31 -2.27 -3.73
CA VAL A 58 2.58 -1.84 -3.15
C VAL A 58 3.72 -2.19 -4.10
N LEU A 59 4.44 -1.17 -4.57
CA LEU A 59 5.65 -1.29 -5.35
C LEU A 59 6.86 -1.09 -4.44
N LEU A 60 7.83 -1.99 -4.49
CA LEU A 60 9.07 -1.92 -3.71
C LEU A 60 10.27 -1.98 -4.66
N GLU A 61 11.27 -1.13 -4.44
CA GLU A 61 12.53 -1.23 -5.18
C GLU A 61 13.33 -2.47 -4.70
N ALA A 62 13.89 -3.21 -5.65
CA ALA A 62 14.76 -4.35 -5.36
C ALA A 62 15.93 -3.94 -4.45
N GLY A 63 16.15 -4.71 -3.39
CA GLY A 63 17.19 -4.46 -2.41
C GLY A 63 16.88 -3.37 -1.38
N ALA A 64 15.70 -2.72 -1.41
CA ALA A 64 15.34 -1.68 -0.44
C ALA A 64 15.28 -2.21 1.01
N GLY A 65 14.92 -3.48 1.20
CA GLY A 65 14.82 -4.12 2.52
C GLY A 65 16.15 -4.63 3.09
N LEU A 66 17.22 -4.69 2.30
CA LEU A 66 18.49 -5.29 2.72
C LEU A 66 19.10 -4.62 3.98
N PRO A 67 19.06 -3.28 4.14
CA PRO A 67 19.65 -2.62 5.32
C PRO A 67 18.97 -2.99 6.65
N ILE A 68 17.70 -3.43 6.61
CA ILE A 68 16.93 -3.92 7.76
C ILE A 68 16.86 -5.45 7.82
N ASN A 69 17.72 -6.17 7.09
CA ASN A 69 17.79 -7.63 7.01
C ASN A 69 16.52 -8.31 6.47
N TYR A 70 15.74 -7.61 5.65
CA TYR A 70 14.63 -8.21 4.91
C TYR A 70 15.03 -8.43 3.45
N SER A 71 14.85 -9.65 2.96
CA SER A 71 15.05 -9.97 1.55
C SER A 71 13.86 -9.55 0.71
N ASP A 72 14.09 -9.24 -0.56
CA ASP A 72 13.04 -8.91 -1.53
C ASP A 72 11.98 -10.03 -1.61
N ARG A 73 12.40 -11.28 -1.43
CA ARG A 73 11.50 -12.43 -1.38
C ARG A 73 10.45 -12.30 -0.28
N TYR A 74 10.82 -11.79 0.89
CA TYR A 74 9.90 -11.67 2.02
C TYR A 74 8.87 -10.56 1.80
N TYR A 75 9.25 -9.49 1.08
CA TYR A 75 8.31 -8.48 0.59
C TYR A 75 7.40 -9.04 -0.52
N ALA A 76 7.92 -9.81 -1.45
CA ALA A 76 7.14 -10.46 -2.50
C ALA A 76 6.11 -11.45 -1.93
N GLU A 77 6.50 -12.27 -0.94
CA GLU A 77 5.61 -13.17 -0.21
C GLU A 77 4.53 -12.41 0.57
N SER A 78 4.79 -11.16 0.97
CA SER A 78 3.83 -10.25 1.61
C SER A 78 2.89 -9.55 0.59
N GLY A 79 3.07 -9.80 -0.71
CA GLY A 79 2.23 -9.23 -1.78
C GLY A 79 2.75 -7.92 -2.38
N ALA A 80 4.00 -7.53 -2.09
CA ALA A 80 4.66 -6.43 -2.78
C ALA A 80 5.05 -6.82 -4.21
N GLU A 81 4.94 -5.88 -5.14
CA GLU A 81 5.51 -5.99 -6.48
C GLU A 81 6.93 -5.43 -6.44
N ILE A 82 7.94 -6.28 -6.70
CA ILE A 82 9.35 -5.87 -6.67
C ILE A 82 9.74 -5.31 -8.03
N MET A 83 10.13 -4.04 -8.07
CA MET A 83 10.58 -3.31 -9.25
C MET A 83 12.10 -3.28 -9.31
N GLU A 84 12.68 -3.43 -10.50
CA GLU A 84 14.14 -3.42 -10.67
C GLU A 84 14.71 -2.00 -10.65
N THR A 85 13.90 -1.01 -11.02
CA THR A 85 14.34 0.38 -11.11
C THR A 85 13.58 1.31 -10.17
N ALA A 86 14.29 2.25 -9.57
CA ALA A 86 13.69 3.31 -8.76
C ALA A 86 12.62 4.10 -9.55
N ALA A 87 12.87 4.33 -10.85
CA ALA A 87 11.95 5.06 -11.73
C ALA A 87 10.55 4.45 -11.77
N GLU A 88 10.43 3.13 -11.79
CA GLU A 88 9.14 2.41 -11.76
C GLU A 88 8.41 2.64 -10.44
N VAL A 89 9.13 2.64 -9.32
CA VAL A 89 8.56 2.87 -7.99
C VAL A 89 8.07 4.30 -7.83
N PHE A 90 8.81 5.28 -8.36
CA PHE A 90 8.42 6.70 -8.34
C PHE A 90 7.22 7.02 -9.25
N GLN A 91 6.72 6.09 -10.07
CA GLN A 91 5.46 6.24 -10.81
C GLN A 91 4.20 6.03 -9.95
N ALA A 92 4.35 5.71 -8.66
CA ALA A 92 3.23 5.50 -7.73
C ALA A 92 2.49 6.81 -7.37
N ASP A 93 1.25 6.66 -6.87
CA ASP A 93 0.42 7.77 -6.43
C ASP A 93 0.89 8.32 -5.07
N LEU A 94 1.38 7.44 -4.21
CA LEU A 94 1.91 7.73 -2.89
C LEU A 94 3.32 7.18 -2.75
N ILE A 95 4.30 8.02 -2.43
CA ILE A 95 5.68 7.62 -2.15
C ILE A 95 5.93 7.71 -0.65
N LEU A 96 6.39 6.61 -0.07
CA LEU A 96 6.74 6.51 1.34
C LEU A 96 8.26 6.44 1.48
N LYS A 97 8.85 7.43 2.12
CA LYS A 97 10.30 7.56 2.27
C LYS A 97 10.65 8.05 3.68
N ILE A 98 11.83 7.75 4.17
CA ILE A 98 12.31 8.28 5.45
C ILE A 98 12.95 9.64 5.21
N MET A 99 14.03 9.66 4.42
CA MET A 99 14.73 10.90 4.11
C MET A 99 13.95 11.74 3.09
N PRO A 100 14.16 13.07 3.09
CA PRO A 100 13.57 13.93 2.07
C PRO A 100 13.99 13.47 0.67
N PRO A 101 13.09 13.55 -0.33
CA PRO A 101 13.43 13.18 -1.69
C PRO A 101 14.45 14.16 -2.27
N THR A 102 15.43 13.59 -2.98
CA THR A 102 16.44 14.34 -3.73
C THR A 102 15.86 14.94 -5.01
N GLU A 103 16.49 15.97 -5.58
CA GLU A 103 16.04 16.60 -6.83
C GLU A 103 15.91 15.59 -7.98
N GLU A 104 16.80 14.60 -8.05
CA GLU A 104 16.75 13.52 -9.04
C GLU A 104 15.51 12.63 -8.87
N GLU A 105 15.15 12.29 -7.63
CA GLU A 105 13.97 11.47 -7.32
C GLU A 105 12.69 12.26 -7.61
N VAL A 106 12.66 13.55 -7.26
CA VAL A 106 11.53 14.44 -7.57
C VAL A 106 11.31 14.54 -9.08
N ALA A 107 12.37 14.57 -9.88
CA ALA A 107 12.25 14.58 -11.35
C ALA A 107 11.64 13.28 -11.92
N MET A 108 11.72 12.16 -11.21
CA MET A 108 11.10 10.89 -11.61
C MET A 108 9.62 10.79 -11.22
N MET A 109 9.16 11.62 -10.28
CA MET A 109 7.78 11.57 -9.78
C MET A 109 6.78 12.08 -10.81
N ARG A 110 5.56 11.55 -10.73
CA ARG A 110 4.45 12.02 -11.56
C ARG A 110 3.84 13.29 -10.97
N PRO A 111 3.23 14.14 -11.81
CA PRO A 111 2.40 15.22 -11.30
C PRO A 111 1.32 14.67 -10.38
N ARG A 112 1.10 15.34 -9.24
CA ARG A 112 0.11 14.97 -8.20
C ARG A 112 0.46 13.73 -7.36
N THR A 113 1.69 13.22 -7.44
CA THR A 113 2.19 12.24 -6.48
C THR A 113 2.24 12.85 -5.07
N THR A 114 1.74 12.12 -4.08
CA THR A 114 1.85 12.47 -2.66
C THR A 114 3.13 11.87 -2.12
N VAL A 115 3.94 12.64 -1.40
CA VAL A 115 5.14 12.15 -0.73
C VAL A 115 4.95 12.25 0.77
N PHE A 116 5.24 11.16 1.48
CA PHE A 116 5.30 11.13 2.92
C PHE A 116 6.73 10.81 3.36
N SER A 117 7.42 11.82 3.91
CA SER A 117 8.80 11.72 4.38
C SER A 117 9.07 12.73 5.50
N PHE A 118 10.23 12.62 6.14
CA PHE A 118 10.78 13.72 6.93
C PHE A 118 11.22 14.86 5.98
N LEU A 119 11.09 16.11 6.45
CA LEU A 119 11.39 17.35 5.74
C LEU A 119 12.37 18.20 6.53
#